data_AF-A0A936EZL9-F1
#
_entry.id   AF-A0A936EZL9-F1
#
_cell.length_a   1.000
_cell.length_b   1.000
_cell.length_c   1.000
_cell.angle_alpha   90.00
_cell.angle_beta   90.00
_cell.angle_gamma   90.00
#
_symmetry.space_group_name_H-M   'P 1'
#
loop_
_entity.id
_entity.type
_entity.pdbx_description
1 polymer ?
#
loop_
_entity_poly.entity_id
_entity_poly.type
_entity_poly.pdbx_seq_one_letter_code
_entity_poly.pdbx_strand_id
1 'polypeptide(L)'
;MADGTWDNGGHGVPAKAGMPLWGKIALGCGIAFLVVLVTCVGAGAFFVNKIKKDPEGFKQRAMSAVADRLRPDWEDFRFVIEQLRTPEGCQALYRANPELAKTWPTEPAFLDASSRWHKEILPAPAELTFDVMEHGGLQINHTFGSQVTVGWSPKGGRAVYVTFEKARKAGDTGPRRVVGLDVR
;
A
#
# COMPACT_ATOMS: atom_id res chain seq x y z
N MET A 1 8.59 25.51 94.67
CA MET A 1 7.13 25.75 94.61
C MET A 1 6.76 26.09 93.18
N ALA A 2 5.68 25.47 92.71
CA ALA A 2 4.97 25.69 91.44
C ALA A 2 5.62 25.15 90.16
N ASP A 3 5.43 23.85 89.97
CA ASP A 3 5.12 23.25 88.66
C ASP A 3 3.85 23.92 88.11
N GLY A 4 3.78 24.18 86.81
CA GLY A 4 2.62 24.85 86.24
C GLY A 4 2.66 24.92 84.72
N THR A 5 2.32 23.80 84.10
CA THR A 5 2.06 23.62 82.67
C THR A 5 1.20 24.74 82.09
N TRP A 6 1.76 25.56 81.20
CA TRP A 6 0.98 26.41 80.31
C TRP A 6 0.88 25.73 78.95
N ASP A 7 -0.07 24.80 78.91
CA ASP A 7 -1.05 24.63 77.84
C ASP A 7 -0.62 25.10 76.43
N ASN A 8 -0.21 24.14 75.60
CA ASN A 8 -0.28 24.28 74.14
C ASN A 8 -1.75 24.22 73.71
N GLY A 9 -2.50 25.25 74.12
CA GLY A 9 -3.87 25.49 73.76
C GLY A 9 -3.95 25.69 72.24
N GLY A 10 -4.45 24.66 71.57
CA GLY A 10 -4.59 24.65 70.13
C GLY A 10 -5.52 25.77 69.67
N HIS A 11 -4.98 26.72 68.90
CA HIS A 11 -5.76 27.55 68.00
C HIS A 11 -4.99 27.79 66.70
N GLY A 12 -5.32 26.95 65.70
CA GLY A 12 -5.67 27.47 64.38
C GLY A 12 -4.54 27.98 63.49
N VAL A 13 -3.51 27.17 63.21
CA VAL A 13 -2.99 27.20 61.84
C VAL A 13 -4.05 26.50 60.98
N PRO A 14 -4.70 27.16 60.01
CA PRO A 14 -5.64 26.47 59.14
C PRO A 14 -4.83 25.38 58.42
N ALA A 15 -5.15 24.12 58.71
CA ALA A 15 -4.69 23.01 57.89
C ALA A 15 -5.19 23.33 56.49
N LYS A 16 -4.30 23.80 55.61
CA LYS A 16 -4.63 24.00 54.20
C LYS A 16 -5.24 22.68 53.75
N ALA A 17 -6.53 22.70 53.43
CA ALA A 17 -7.28 21.54 53.01
C ALA A 17 -6.50 20.89 51.86
N GLY A 18 -5.79 19.81 52.17
CA GLY A 18 -4.96 19.11 51.21
C GLY A 18 -5.88 18.60 50.12
N MET A 19 -5.67 19.09 48.90
CA MET A 19 -6.49 18.72 47.74
C MET A 19 -6.59 17.18 47.66
N PRO A 20 -7.82 16.62 47.56
CA PRO A 20 -8.05 15.18 47.68
C PRO A 20 -7.21 14.40 46.66
N LEU A 21 -6.77 13.20 47.03
CA LEU A 21 -5.88 12.35 46.21
C LEU A 21 -6.42 12.18 44.77
N TRP A 22 -7.74 11.99 44.64
CA TRP A 22 -8.45 11.92 43.36
C TRP A 22 -8.44 13.23 42.56
N GLY A 23 -8.46 14.39 43.25
CA GLY A 23 -8.31 15.69 42.60
C GLY A 23 -6.94 15.87 41.96
N LYS A 24 -5.87 15.38 42.59
CA LYS A 24 -4.51 15.39 42.02
C LYS A 24 -4.38 14.44 40.82
N ILE A 25 -5.01 13.26 40.90
CA ILE A 25 -5.01 12.27 39.81
C ILE A 25 -5.82 12.76 38.61
N ALA A 26 -7.01 13.33 38.85
CA ALA A 26 -7.84 13.91 37.79
C ALA A 26 -7.16 15.11 37.11
N LEU A 27 -6.50 15.97 37.89
CA LEU A 27 -5.71 17.10 37.37
C LEU A 27 -4.53 16.60 36.51
N GLY A 28 -3.80 15.59 36.98
CA GLY A 28 -2.68 14.99 36.24
C GLY A 28 -3.12 14.30 34.94
N CYS A 29 -4.22 13.54 34.98
CA CYS A 29 -4.77 12.84 33.82
C CYS A 29 -5.32 13.84 32.78
N GLY A 30 -5.97 14.92 33.24
CA GLY A 30 -6.43 16.01 32.38
C GLY A 30 -5.29 16.74 31.67
N ILE A 31 -4.18 17.01 32.37
CA ILE A 31 -3.00 17.64 31.77
C ILE A 31 -2.34 16.70 30.76
N ALA A 32 -2.16 15.41 31.10
CA ALA A 32 -1.59 14.43 30.18
C ALA A 32 -2.42 14.30 28.89
N PHE A 33 -3.74 14.24 29.01
CA PHE A 33 -4.64 14.19 27.87
C PHE A 33 -4.56 15.46 27.01
N LEU A 34 -4.48 16.64 27.63
CA LEU A 34 -4.27 17.91 26.93
C LEU A 34 -2.94 17.94 26.18
N VAL A 35 -1.85 17.47 26.78
CA VAL A 35 -0.54 17.40 26.13
C VAL A 35 -0.57 16.48 24.91
N VAL A 36 -1.20 15.31 25.03
CA VAL A 36 -1.38 14.38 23.91
C VAL A 36 -2.21 15.03 22.80
N LEU A 37 -3.35 15.65 23.13
CA LEU A 37 -4.18 16.34 22.15
C LEU A 37 -3.43 17.47 21.43
N VAL A 38 -2.74 18.34 22.17
CA VAL A 38 -1.98 19.45 21.60
C VAL A 38 -0.84 18.94 20.72
N THR A 39 -0.20 17.83 21.10
CA THR A 39 0.88 17.21 20.32
C THR A 39 0.33 16.57 19.04
N CYS A 40 -0.80 15.85 19.10
CA CYS A 40 -1.45 15.29 17.92
C CYS A 40 -1.93 16.38 16.96
N VAL A 41 -2.58 17.44 17.47
CA VAL A 41 -3.06 18.57 16.65
C VAL A 41 -1.88 19.37 16.08
N GLY A 42 -0.86 19.65 16.88
CA GLY A 42 0.34 20.36 16.47
C GLY A 42 1.14 19.58 15.41
N ALA A 43 1.31 18.27 15.60
CA ALA A 43 1.91 17.39 14.59
C ALA A 43 1.09 17.39 13.30
N GLY A 44 -0.24 17.24 13.39
CA GLY A 44 -1.14 17.32 12.22
C GLY A 44 -1.01 18.63 11.46
N ALA A 45 -1.05 19.77 12.16
CA ALA A 45 -0.88 21.09 11.57
C ALA A 45 0.51 21.26 10.93
N PHE A 46 1.57 20.76 11.58
CA PHE A 46 2.92 20.78 11.04
C PHE A 46 3.05 19.93 9.77
N PHE A 47 2.51 18.71 9.77
CA PHE A 47 2.49 17.85 8.58
C PHE A 47 1.69 18.47 7.43
N VAL A 48 0.50 19.00 7.71
CA VAL A 48 -0.32 19.69 6.69
C VAL A 48 0.42 20.92 6.15
N ASN A 49 1.06 21.72 7.00
CA ASN A 49 1.80 22.90 6.56
C ASN A 49 3.07 22.52 5.79
N LYS A 50 3.73 21.42 6.15
CA LYS A 50 4.90 20.89 5.44
C LYS A 50 4.52 20.35 4.06
N ILE A 51 3.39 19.64 3.96
CA ILE A 51 2.83 19.16 2.67
C ILE A 51 2.40 20.35 1.80
N LYS A 52 1.79 21.39 2.39
CA LYS A 52 1.43 22.62 1.65
C LYS A 52 2.64 23.40 1.12
N LYS A 53 3.77 23.36 1.83
CA LYS A 53 5.00 24.07 1.42
C LYS A 53 5.77 23.35 0.33
N ASP A 54 5.67 22.02 0.24
CA ASP A 54 6.35 21.21 -0.78
C ASP A 54 5.46 20.05 -1.26
N PRO A 55 4.37 20.35 -1.98
CA PRO A 55 3.44 19.33 -2.47
C PRO A 55 4.10 18.44 -3.53
N GLU A 56 4.93 19.02 -4.40
CA GLU A 56 5.63 18.32 -5.48
C GLU A 56 6.65 17.32 -4.92
N GLY A 57 7.50 17.74 -3.97
CA GLY A 57 8.50 16.86 -3.35
C GLY A 57 7.88 15.73 -2.51
N PHE A 58 6.74 15.98 -1.86
CA PHE A 58 5.99 14.94 -1.17
C PHE A 58 5.34 13.96 -2.17
N LYS A 59 4.68 14.47 -3.23
CA LYS A 59 4.12 13.64 -4.30
C LYS A 59 5.20 12.76 -4.93
N GLN A 60 6.37 13.32 -5.23
CA GLN A 60 7.48 12.57 -5.82
C GLN A 60 8.00 11.46 -4.91
N ARG A 61 8.16 11.71 -3.60
CA ARG A 61 8.59 10.68 -2.63
C ARG A 61 7.53 9.59 -2.39
N ALA A 62 6.27 9.98 -2.31
CA ALA A 62 5.18 9.02 -2.19
C ALA A 62 5.11 8.15 -3.45
N MET A 63 5.22 8.76 -4.64
CA MET A 63 5.21 8.06 -5.91
C MET A 63 6.43 7.15 -6.09
N SER A 64 7.63 7.56 -5.66
CA SER A 64 8.80 6.67 -5.73
C SER A 64 8.63 5.44 -4.85
N ALA A 65 8.11 5.63 -3.63
CA ALA A 65 7.82 4.51 -2.74
C ALA A 65 6.74 3.57 -3.29
N VAL A 66 5.71 4.12 -3.95
CA VAL A 66 4.70 3.33 -4.66
C VAL A 66 5.32 2.60 -5.85
N ALA A 67 6.12 3.27 -6.68
CA ALA A 67 6.80 2.67 -7.82
C ALA A 67 7.73 1.52 -7.39
N ASP A 68 8.48 1.69 -6.31
CA ASP A 68 9.34 0.63 -5.75
C ASP A 68 8.52 -0.57 -5.27
N ARG A 69 7.33 -0.34 -4.71
CA ARG A 69 6.42 -1.41 -4.29
C ARG A 69 5.79 -2.15 -5.47
N LEU A 70 5.46 -1.44 -6.55
CA LEU A 70 4.81 -1.98 -7.73
C LEU A 70 5.81 -2.55 -8.75
N ARG A 71 7.08 -2.18 -8.69
CA ARG A 71 8.15 -2.67 -9.57
C ARG A 71 8.18 -4.19 -9.74
N PRO A 72 8.15 -5.02 -8.68
CA PRO A 72 8.15 -6.48 -8.86
C PRO A 72 6.89 -7.00 -9.57
N ASP A 73 5.73 -6.38 -9.31
CA ASP A 73 4.49 -6.73 -10.00
C ASP A 73 4.53 -6.36 -11.49
N TRP A 74 5.13 -5.20 -11.79
CA TRP A 74 5.33 -4.72 -13.13
C TRP A 74 6.32 -5.57 -13.94
N GLU A 75 7.43 -6.00 -13.33
CA GLU A 75 8.43 -6.86 -13.98
C GLU A 75 7.83 -8.22 -14.37
N ASP A 76 7.07 -8.84 -13.47
CA ASP A 76 6.38 -10.11 -13.78
C ASP A 76 5.34 -9.92 -14.89
N PHE A 77 4.60 -8.81 -14.87
CA PHE A 77 3.65 -8.46 -15.93
C PHE A 77 4.36 -8.26 -17.28
N ARG A 78 5.46 -7.49 -17.31
CA ARG A 78 6.28 -7.30 -18.52
C ARG A 78 6.74 -8.63 -19.11
N PHE A 79 7.19 -9.56 -18.27
CA PHE A 79 7.62 -10.87 -18.71
C PHE A 79 6.51 -11.62 -19.44
N VAL A 80 5.28 -11.58 -18.90
CA VAL A 80 4.11 -12.17 -19.55
C VAL A 80 3.80 -11.44 -20.87
N ILE A 81 3.83 -10.11 -20.89
CA ILE A 81 3.61 -9.33 -22.13
C ILE A 81 4.59 -9.73 -23.23
N GLU A 82 5.87 -9.89 -22.93
CA GLU A 82 6.85 -10.31 -23.93
C GLU A 82 6.58 -11.74 -24.46
N GLN A 83 6.12 -12.65 -23.60
CA GLN A 83 5.68 -13.98 -24.05
C GLN A 83 4.44 -13.91 -24.94
N LEU A 84 3.50 -13.02 -24.64
CA LEU A 84 2.25 -12.88 -25.39
C LEU A 84 2.43 -12.30 -26.79
N ARG A 85 3.57 -11.68 -27.09
CA ARG A 85 3.85 -11.08 -28.40
C ARG A 85 4.27 -12.11 -29.45
N THR A 86 4.69 -13.31 -29.02
CA THR A 86 5.13 -14.37 -29.93
C THR A 86 4.27 -15.62 -29.81
N PRO A 87 4.04 -16.36 -30.90
CA PRO A 87 3.33 -17.64 -30.85
C PRO A 87 4.02 -18.65 -29.91
N GLU A 88 5.35 -18.71 -29.95
CA GLU A 88 6.16 -19.62 -29.12
C GLU A 88 6.08 -19.23 -27.64
N GLY A 89 6.06 -17.92 -27.35
CA GLY A 89 5.88 -17.41 -26.00
C GLY A 89 4.48 -17.71 -25.45
N CYS A 90 3.44 -17.59 -26.27
CA CYS A 90 2.08 -18.00 -25.91
C CYS A 90 2.01 -19.50 -25.59
N GLN A 91 2.65 -20.33 -26.42
CA GLN A 91 2.71 -21.77 -26.17
C GLN A 91 3.41 -22.11 -24.85
N ALA A 92 4.58 -21.49 -24.61
CA ALA A 92 5.31 -21.65 -23.36
C ALA A 92 4.50 -21.17 -22.15
N LEU A 93 3.80 -20.04 -22.28
CA LEU A 93 2.95 -19.48 -21.23
C LEU A 93 1.81 -20.45 -20.87
N TYR A 94 1.12 -21.02 -21.85
CA TYR A 94 0.03 -21.98 -21.59
C TYR A 94 0.53 -23.23 -20.87
N ARG A 95 1.64 -23.81 -21.33
CA ARG A 95 2.22 -25.02 -20.73
C ARG A 95 2.73 -24.81 -19.32
N ALA A 96 3.28 -23.62 -19.03
CA ALA A 96 3.75 -23.26 -17.71
C ALA A 96 2.62 -22.99 -16.70
N ASN A 97 1.40 -22.68 -17.19
CA ASN A 97 0.30 -22.19 -16.39
C ASN A 97 -1.00 -22.98 -16.64
N PRO A 98 -1.18 -24.14 -15.98
CA PRO A 98 -2.33 -25.03 -16.22
C PRO A 98 -3.68 -24.38 -15.86
N GLU A 99 -3.67 -23.37 -14.99
CA GLU A 99 -4.88 -22.65 -14.57
C GLU A 99 -5.51 -21.83 -15.71
N LEU A 100 -4.74 -21.50 -16.76
CA LEU A 100 -5.29 -20.88 -17.98
C LEU A 100 -6.31 -21.78 -18.69
N ALA A 101 -6.31 -23.08 -18.41
CA ALA A 101 -7.30 -24.03 -18.91
C ALA A 101 -8.74 -23.70 -18.48
N LYS A 102 -8.91 -22.93 -17.40
CA LYS A 102 -10.24 -22.44 -16.96
C LYS A 102 -10.89 -21.51 -17.98
N THR A 103 -10.09 -20.71 -18.69
CA THR A 103 -10.56 -19.78 -19.72
C THR A 103 -10.44 -20.39 -21.12
N TRP A 104 -9.33 -21.06 -21.41
CA TRP A 104 -9.08 -21.72 -22.69
C TRP A 104 -8.85 -23.22 -22.47
N PRO A 105 -9.87 -24.08 -22.68
CA PRO A 105 -9.80 -25.50 -22.29
C PRO A 105 -8.64 -26.30 -22.89
N THR A 106 -8.05 -25.84 -24.00
CA THR A 106 -6.95 -26.53 -24.68
C THR A 106 -5.90 -25.53 -25.19
N GLU A 107 -4.65 -25.99 -25.34
CA GLU A 107 -3.55 -25.20 -25.91
C GLU A 107 -3.89 -24.64 -27.31
N PRO A 108 -4.46 -25.42 -28.26
CA PRO A 108 -4.88 -24.88 -29.55
C PRO A 108 -5.94 -23.78 -29.45
N ALA A 109 -6.87 -23.87 -28.50
CA ALA A 109 -7.88 -22.82 -28.30
C ALA A 109 -7.25 -21.51 -27.79
N PHE A 110 -6.23 -21.61 -26.93
CA PHE A 110 -5.47 -20.45 -26.49
C PHE A 110 -4.66 -19.82 -27.63
N LEU A 111 -3.98 -20.65 -28.43
CA LEU A 111 -3.19 -20.19 -29.57
C LEU A 111 -4.05 -19.58 -30.69
N ASP A 112 -5.25 -20.13 -30.94
CA ASP A 112 -6.22 -19.52 -31.85
C ASP A 112 -6.65 -18.14 -31.35
N ALA A 113 -6.95 -18.01 -30.05
CA ALA A 113 -7.30 -16.73 -29.46
C ALA A 113 -6.13 -15.73 -29.55
N SER A 114 -4.91 -16.14 -29.20
CA SER A 114 -3.73 -15.29 -29.25
C SER A 114 -3.33 -14.87 -30.66
N SER A 115 -3.63 -15.70 -31.67
CA SER A 115 -3.42 -15.34 -33.08
C SER A 115 -4.10 -14.03 -33.47
N ARG A 116 -5.21 -13.68 -32.82
CA ARG A 116 -6.05 -12.50 -33.10
C ARG A 116 -5.52 -11.21 -32.50
N TRP A 117 -4.66 -11.29 -31.48
CA TRP A 117 -4.22 -10.10 -30.73
C TRP A 117 -2.70 -10.00 -30.50
N HIS A 118 -1.90 -11.06 -30.67
CA HIS A 118 -0.47 -11.02 -30.33
C HIS A 118 0.32 -9.92 -31.07
N LYS A 119 -0.09 -9.58 -32.31
CA LYS A 119 0.51 -8.50 -33.10
C LYS A 119 0.11 -7.09 -32.63
N GLU A 120 -1.01 -6.99 -31.91
CA GLU A 120 -1.58 -5.75 -31.39
C GLU A 120 -1.15 -5.48 -29.94
N ILE A 121 -0.44 -6.42 -29.31
CA ILE A 121 0.17 -6.23 -28.00
C ILE A 121 1.45 -5.40 -28.14
N LEU A 122 1.43 -4.23 -27.50
CA LEU A 122 2.58 -3.35 -27.43
C LEU A 122 3.54 -3.82 -26.32
N PRO A 123 4.86 -3.60 -26.49
CA PRO A 123 5.82 -3.87 -25.42
C PRO A 123 5.50 -2.96 -24.22
N ALA A 124 5.46 -3.56 -23.04
CA ALA A 124 5.35 -2.80 -21.81
C ALA A 124 6.62 -1.95 -21.60
N PRO A 125 6.52 -0.71 -21.07
CA PRO A 125 7.65 0.17 -20.79
C PRO A 125 8.69 -0.42 -19.84
N ALA A 126 9.98 -0.21 -20.19
CA ALA A 126 11.21 -0.37 -19.38
C ALA A 126 10.96 -0.26 -17.88
N GLU A 127 10.63 0.97 -17.55
CA GLU A 127 10.52 1.48 -16.21
C GLU A 127 9.07 1.81 -15.93
N LEU A 128 8.67 1.60 -14.68
CA LEU A 128 7.38 2.05 -14.20
C LEU A 128 7.46 3.56 -13.93
N THR A 129 7.29 4.34 -15.00
CA THR A 129 7.33 5.81 -14.92
C THR A 129 6.02 6.37 -14.40
N PHE A 130 6.07 7.63 -13.95
CA PHE A 130 4.90 8.37 -13.50
C PHE A 130 3.79 8.42 -14.54
N ASP A 131 4.15 8.67 -15.80
CA ASP A 131 3.20 8.73 -16.92
C ASP A 131 2.46 7.40 -17.10
N VAL A 132 3.15 6.27 -16.96
CA VAL A 132 2.53 4.93 -17.06
C VAL A 132 1.55 4.69 -15.91
N MET A 133 1.91 5.10 -14.70
CA MET A 133 1.06 4.92 -13.51
C MET A 133 -0.17 5.84 -13.50
N GLU A 134 -0.01 7.12 -13.84
CA GLU A 134 -1.10 8.12 -13.74
C GLU A 134 -1.92 8.24 -15.04
N HIS A 135 -1.31 8.01 -16.20
CA HIS A 135 -1.93 8.25 -17.51
C HIS A 135 -1.88 7.04 -18.46
N GLY A 136 -1.08 6.03 -18.15
CA GLY A 136 -0.87 4.84 -18.99
C GLY A 136 -1.88 3.72 -18.80
N GLY A 137 -3.00 3.96 -18.10
CA GLY A 137 -4.05 2.95 -17.92
C GLY A 137 -3.62 1.74 -17.10
N LEU A 138 -2.63 1.90 -16.22
CA LEU A 138 -2.18 0.87 -15.29
C LEU A 138 -3.23 0.63 -14.20
N GLN A 139 -3.55 -0.63 -13.94
CA GLN A 139 -4.45 -1.03 -12.87
C GLN A 139 -3.81 -2.20 -12.11
N ILE A 140 -3.59 -2.03 -10.81
CA ILE A 140 -3.07 -3.12 -9.97
C ILE A 140 -4.06 -3.34 -8.84
N ASN A 141 -4.73 -4.48 -8.89
CA ASN A 141 -5.75 -4.87 -7.93
C ASN A 141 -5.25 -6.06 -7.12
N HIS A 142 -5.25 -5.90 -5.80
CA HIS A 142 -4.97 -6.99 -4.86
C HIS A 142 -6.30 -7.51 -4.34
N THR A 143 -6.70 -8.72 -4.74
CA THR A 143 -7.94 -9.33 -4.29
C THR A 143 -7.76 -9.93 -2.89
N PHE A 144 -8.79 -9.79 -2.04
CA PHE A 144 -8.87 -10.49 -0.75
C PHE A 144 -8.78 -12.00 -1.00
N GLY A 145 -7.63 -12.60 -0.69
CA GLY A 145 -7.32 -13.99 -1.06
C GLY A 145 -5.93 -14.20 -1.66
N SER A 146 -5.09 -13.16 -1.72
CA SER A 146 -3.68 -13.15 -2.15
C SER A 146 -3.41 -13.00 -3.64
N GLN A 147 -4.41 -13.11 -4.52
CA GLN A 147 -4.21 -12.89 -5.96
C GLN A 147 -3.94 -11.42 -6.29
N VAL A 148 -3.15 -11.23 -7.35
CA VAL A 148 -2.80 -9.90 -7.86
C VAL A 148 -3.15 -9.82 -9.33
N THR A 149 -4.02 -8.90 -9.70
CA THR A 149 -4.33 -8.61 -11.10
C THR A 149 -3.61 -7.34 -11.51
N VAL A 150 -2.74 -7.44 -12.51
CA VAL A 150 -2.06 -6.32 -13.16
C VAL A 150 -2.65 -6.14 -14.54
N GLY A 151 -3.25 -4.98 -14.79
CA GLY A 151 -3.81 -4.56 -16.06
C GLY A 151 -3.05 -3.37 -16.62
N TRP A 152 -2.83 -3.36 -17.92
CA TRP A 152 -2.25 -2.21 -18.61
C TRP A 152 -2.93 -1.99 -19.95
N SER A 153 -3.31 -0.75 -20.21
CA SER A 153 -4.01 -0.33 -21.42
C SER A 153 -3.24 0.78 -22.13
N PRO A 154 -2.32 0.44 -23.05
CA PRO A 154 -1.54 1.44 -23.78
C PRO A 154 -2.41 2.26 -24.75
N LYS A 155 -1.97 3.48 -25.05
CA LYS A 155 -2.53 4.26 -26.16
C LYS A 155 -2.15 3.59 -27.48
N GLY A 156 -3.13 2.99 -28.17
CA GLY A 156 -2.95 2.41 -29.51
C GLY A 156 -2.62 0.92 -29.55
N GLY A 157 -2.84 0.18 -28.46
CA GLY A 157 -2.70 -1.28 -28.43
C GLY A 157 -3.83 -1.94 -27.63
N ARG A 158 -3.77 -3.28 -27.53
CA ARG A 158 -4.72 -4.04 -26.71
C ARG A 158 -4.46 -3.84 -25.22
N ALA A 159 -5.54 -3.78 -24.44
CA ALA A 159 -5.45 -3.82 -23.00
C ALA A 159 -5.23 -5.27 -22.55
N VAL A 160 -4.25 -5.48 -21.67
CA VAL A 160 -3.91 -6.81 -21.18
C VAL A 160 -4.03 -6.82 -19.67
N TYR A 161 -4.75 -7.81 -19.14
CA TYR A 161 -4.95 -8.04 -17.72
C TYR A 161 -4.43 -9.43 -17.37
N VAL A 162 -3.42 -9.48 -16.50
CA VAL A 162 -2.80 -10.71 -16.01
C VAL A 162 -3.14 -10.87 -14.55
N THR A 163 -3.69 -12.02 -14.17
CA THR A 163 -3.94 -12.38 -12.77
C THR A 163 -2.92 -13.41 -12.33
N PHE A 164 -2.16 -13.08 -11.29
CA PHE A 164 -1.19 -13.94 -10.64
C PHE A 164 -1.81 -14.65 -9.44
N GLU A 165 -1.39 -15.90 -9.22
CA GLU A 165 -1.88 -16.75 -8.13
C GLU A 165 -1.71 -16.10 -6.75
N LYS A 166 -0.59 -15.40 -6.55
CA LYS A 166 -0.22 -14.78 -5.27
C LYS A 166 0.51 -13.46 -5.45
N ALA A 167 0.42 -12.61 -4.44
CA ALA A 167 1.25 -11.43 -4.28
C ALA A 167 2.70 -11.82 -4.02
N ARG A 168 3.64 -11.01 -4.54
CA ARG A 168 5.07 -11.15 -4.26
C ARG A 168 5.32 -11.00 -2.76
N LYS A 169 6.07 -11.94 -2.18
CA LYS A 169 6.65 -11.82 -0.84
C LYS A 169 8.14 -11.52 -0.95
N ALA A 170 8.69 -10.89 0.08
CA ALA A 170 10.13 -10.64 0.15
C ALA A 170 10.89 -11.98 0.06
N GLY A 171 11.83 -12.07 -0.87
CA GLY A 171 12.63 -13.29 -1.13
C GLY A 171 12.05 -14.24 -2.18
N ASP A 172 10.86 -13.99 -2.71
CA ASP A 172 10.35 -14.76 -3.86
C ASP A 172 11.24 -14.50 -5.09
N THR A 173 11.70 -15.57 -5.74
CA THR A 173 12.49 -15.52 -6.98
C THR A 173 11.76 -16.26 -8.11
N GLY A 174 12.02 -15.84 -9.35
CA GLY A 174 11.43 -16.44 -10.54
C GLY A 174 10.03 -15.90 -10.91
N PRO A 175 9.51 -16.31 -12.09
CA PRO A 175 8.23 -15.83 -12.60
C PRO A 175 7.08 -16.41 -11.77
N ARG A 176 6.08 -15.56 -11.49
CA ARG A 176 4.85 -16.00 -10.81
C ARG A 176 3.95 -16.78 -11.76
N ARG A 177 3.20 -17.73 -11.19
CA ARG A 177 2.15 -18.46 -11.90
C ARG A 177 1.01 -17.52 -12.26
N VAL A 178 0.64 -17.56 -13.53
CA VAL A 178 -0.52 -16.87 -14.09
C VAL A 178 -1.73 -17.79 -13.94
N VAL A 179 -2.79 -17.28 -13.32
CA VAL A 179 -4.05 -18.00 -13.12
C VAL A 179 -5.20 -17.45 -13.95
N GLY A 180 -5.01 -16.26 -14.52
CA GLY A 180 -5.96 -15.66 -15.43
C GLY A 180 -5.27 -14.70 -16.38
N LEU A 181 -5.77 -14.64 -17.60
CA LEU A 181 -5.34 -13.70 -18.63
C LEU A 181 -6.59 -13.22 -19.35
N ASP A 182 -6.68 -11.92 -19.60
CA ASP A 182 -7.74 -11.29 -20.38
C ASP A 182 -7.12 -10.22 -21.28
N VAL A 183 -7.46 -10.24 -22.57
CA VAL A 183 -6.95 -9.33 -23.59
C VAL A 183 -8.13 -8.68 -24.30
N ARG A 184 -8.20 -7.36 -24.25
CA ARG A 184 -9.32 -6.55 -24.76
C ARG A 184 -8.88 -5.57 -25.83
#